data_AF-A0A0F9DST4-F1
#
_entry.id   AF-A0A0F9DST4-F1
#
_cell.length_a   1.000
_cell.length_b   1.000
_cell.length_c   1.000
_cell.angle_alpha   90.00
_cell.angle_beta   90.00
_cell.angle_gamma   90.00
#
_symmetry.space_group_name_H-M   'P 1'
#
loop_
_entity.id
_entity.type
_entity.pdbx_description
1 polymer ?
#
loop_
_entity_poly.entity_id
_entity_poly.type
_entity_poly.pdbx_seq_one_letter_code
_entity_poly.pdbx_strand_id
1 'polypeptide(L)'
;MEHEFWHERWSKKETGFHEGSVNKFLHDHWPELADAGASAQGVFVPLCGKAHDMWWLHDRGHSVIGVELSEIACKDFFEEAGEKAMVHPGEPFTTFKHDNLELWAG
;
A
#
# COMPACT_ATOMS: atom_id res chain seq x y z
N MET A 1 0.64 19.65 7.35
CA MET A 1 -0.73 19.29 6.93
C MET A 1 -1.38 18.64 8.14
N GLU A 2 -2.60 19.05 8.51
CA GLU A 2 -3.31 18.53 9.68
C GLU A 2 -3.70 17.05 9.43
N HIS A 3 -3.38 16.15 10.37
CA HIS A 3 -3.69 14.71 10.24
C HIS A 3 -5.19 14.46 10.02
N GLU A 4 -6.04 15.25 10.69
CA GLU A 4 -7.50 15.17 10.57
C GLU A 4 -8.00 15.37 9.14
N PHE A 5 -7.31 16.21 8.34
CA PHE A 5 -7.69 16.45 6.95
C PHE A 5 -7.69 15.15 6.12
N TRP A 6 -6.67 14.30 6.29
CA TRP A 6 -6.58 13.05 5.53
C TRP A 6 -7.60 12.01 6.00
N HIS A 7 -7.82 11.89 7.31
CA HIS A 7 -8.88 11.03 7.84
C HIS A 7 -10.27 11.44 7.32
N GLU A 8 -10.54 12.75 7.28
CA GLU A 8 -11.80 13.27 6.76
C GLU A 8 -11.99 12.92 5.28
N ARG A 9 -10.96 13.14 4.44
CA ARG A 9 -11.00 12.81 3.00
C ARG A 9 -11.28 11.32 2.76
N TRP A 10 -10.62 10.43 3.49
CA TRP A 10 -10.84 8.99 3.39
C TRP A 10 -12.26 8.59 3.83
N SER A 11 -12.73 9.09 4.98
CA SER A 11 -14.09 8.81 5.46
C SER A 11 -15.19 9.29 4.50
N LYS A 12 -14.96 10.42 3.82
CA LYS A 12 -15.89 10.98 2.82
C LYS A 12 -15.72 10.36 1.43
N LYS A 13 -14.80 9.41 1.25
CA LYS A 13 -14.43 8.80 -0.05
C LYS A 13 -13.99 9.84 -1.09
N GLU A 14 -13.39 10.94 -0.65
CA GLU A 14 -12.89 12.01 -1.51
C GLU A 14 -11.46 11.71 -1.99
N THR A 15 -11.28 10.53 -2.58
CA THR A 15 -9.99 9.93 -2.94
C THR A 15 -9.63 10.17 -4.41
N GLY A 16 -9.77 11.40 -4.90
CA GLY A 16 -9.47 11.75 -6.30
C GLY A 16 -8.01 11.58 -6.74
N PHE A 17 -7.12 11.26 -5.80
CA PHE A 17 -5.73 10.89 -6.03
C PHE A 17 -5.53 9.38 -6.25
N HIS A 18 -6.54 8.56 -5.99
CA HIS A 18 -6.47 7.12 -6.20
C HIS A 18 -6.76 6.80 -7.67
N GLU A 19 -5.76 6.25 -8.37
CA GLU A 19 -5.82 5.96 -9.81
C GLU A 19 -6.81 4.83 -10.15
N GLY A 20 -7.09 3.90 -9.22
CA GLY A 20 -7.99 2.76 -9.45
C GLY A 20 -7.40 1.66 -10.34
N SER A 21 -6.15 1.82 -10.75
CA SER A 21 -5.34 0.80 -11.42
C SER A 21 -3.89 0.90 -10.97
N VAL A 22 -3.06 -0.04 -11.40
CA VAL A 22 -1.60 0.07 -11.27
C VAL A 22 -1.13 1.30 -12.05
N ASN A 23 -0.22 2.06 -11.47
CA ASN A 23 0.34 3.23 -12.12
C ASN A 23 1.07 2.84 -13.40
N LYS A 24 0.73 3.52 -14.50
CA LYS A 24 1.30 3.21 -15.82
C LYS A 24 2.83 3.32 -15.85
N PHE A 25 3.41 4.33 -15.18
CA PHE A 25 4.86 4.51 -15.20
C PHE A 25 5.58 3.46 -14.36
N LEU A 26 5.00 3.04 -13.24
CA LEU A 26 5.54 1.91 -12.48
C LEU A 26 5.57 0.67 -13.39
N HIS A 27 4.44 0.32 -13.99
CA HIS A 27 4.33 -0.85 -14.87
C HIS A 27 5.38 -0.82 -16.00
N ASP A 28 5.53 0.32 -16.67
CA ASP A 28 6.39 0.44 -17.85
C ASP A 28 7.89 0.45 -17.51
N HIS A 29 8.29 1.01 -16.36
CA HIS A 29 9.69 1.18 -16.00
C HIS A 29 10.20 0.18 -14.96
N TRP A 30 9.33 -0.59 -14.31
CA TRP A 30 9.73 -1.60 -13.32
C TRP A 30 10.70 -2.65 -13.86
N PRO A 31 10.57 -3.20 -15.10
CA PRO A 31 11.50 -4.21 -15.58
C PRO A 31 12.95 -3.75 -15.55
N GLU A 32 13.22 -2.49 -15.92
CA GLU A 32 14.57 -1.91 -15.89
C GLU A 32 15.13 -1.84 -14.46
N LEU A 33 14.29 -1.52 -13.47
CA LEU A 33 14.67 -1.51 -12.06
C LEU A 33 14.90 -2.94 -11.53
N ALA A 34 14.03 -3.88 -11.90
CA ALA A 34 14.11 -5.28 -11.49
C ALA A 34 15.40 -5.94 -12.00
N ASP A 35 15.77 -5.69 -13.25
CA ASP A 35 17.00 -6.16 -13.89
C ASP A 35 18.26 -5.53 -13.29
N ALA A 36 18.16 -4.30 -12.78
CA ALA A 36 19.23 -3.64 -12.03
C ALA A 36 19.40 -4.17 -10.58
N GLY A 37 18.67 -5.22 -10.20
CA GLY A 37 18.79 -5.87 -8.90
C GLY A 37 17.75 -5.46 -7.85
N ALA A 38 16.73 -4.68 -8.24
CA ALA A 38 15.60 -4.39 -7.35
C ALA A 38 14.75 -5.65 -7.07
N SER A 39 14.81 -6.66 -7.96
CA SER A 39 14.07 -7.92 -7.79
C SER A 39 14.47 -8.73 -6.55
N ALA A 40 15.67 -8.49 -6.00
CA ALA A 40 16.16 -9.12 -4.78
C ALA A 40 15.91 -8.29 -3.50
N GLN A 41 15.29 -7.12 -3.61
CA GLN A 41 15.11 -6.17 -2.51
C GLN A 41 13.62 -5.95 -2.19
N GLY A 42 13.33 -5.59 -0.94
CA GLY A 42 11.98 -5.19 -0.54
C GLY A 42 11.60 -3.81 -1.07
N VAL A 43 10.33 -3.61 -1.41
CA VAL A 43 9.80 -2.33 -1.89
C VAL A 43 9.12 -1.59 -0.75
N PHE A 44 9.45 -0.32 -0.58
CA PHE A 44 8.81 0.57 0.38
C PHE A 44 7.94 1.60 -0.34
N VAL A 45 6.67 1.71 0.05
CA VAL A 45 5.69 2.63 -0.52
C VAL A 45 5.21 3.61 0.56
N PRO A 46 5.76 4.84 0.62
CA PRO A 46 5.34 5.83 1.61
C PRO A 46 4.00 6.45 1.25
N LEU A 47 3.16 6.74 2.26
CA LEU A 47 1.82 7.33 2.08
C LEU A 47 1.00 6.52 1.07
N CYS A 48 0.99 5.20 1.25
CA CYS A 48 0.54 4.28 0.20
C CYS A 48 -0.97 4.33 -0.05
N GLY A 49 -1.77 4.88 0.87
CA GLY A 49 -3.22 4.82 0.78
C GLY A 49 -3.69 3.38 0.56
N LYS A 50 -4.25 3.15 -0.63
CA LYS A 50 -4.65 1.81 -1.12
C LYS A 50 -4.11 1.51 -2.53
N ALA A 51 -2.87 1.89 -2.81
CA ALA A 51 -2.27 1.77 -4.14
C ALA A 51 -2.27 0.32 -4.67
N HIS A 52 -2.93 0.06 -5.81
CA HIS A 52 -2.96 -1.27 -6.45
C HIS A 52 -1.57 -1.75 -6.88
N ASP A 53 -0.64 -0.82 -7.07
CA ASP A 53 0.77 -1.07 -7.30
C ASP A 53 1.38 -2.06 -6.31
N MET A 54 0.97 -1.99 -5.04
CA MET A 54 1.50 -2.87 -4.00
C MET A 54 1.11 -4.33 -4.23
N TRP A 55 -0.14 -4.59 -4.63
CA TRP A 55 -0.59 -5.93 -5.05
C TRP A 55 0.17 -6.40 -6.29
N TRP A 56 0.33 -5.51 -7.27
CA TRP A 56 1.04 -5.83 -8.51
C TRP A 56 2.51 -6.21 -8.29
N LEU A 57 3.18 -5.58 -7.33
CA LEU A 57 4.54 -5.90 -6.90
C LEU A 57 4.58 -7.21 -6.09
N HIS A 58 3.64 -7.39 -5.16
CA HIS A 58 3.47 -8.61 -4.37
C HIS A 58 3.32 -9.85 -5.26
N ASP A 59 2.45 -9.79 -6.28
CA ASP A 59 2.18 -10.91 -7.19
C ASP A 59 3.39 -11.31 -8.04
N ARG A 60 4.41 -10.43 -8.11
CA ARG A 60 5.71 -10.69 -8.77
C ARG A 60 6.76 -11.24 -7.81
N GLY A 61 6.39 -11.53 -6.57
CA GLY A 61 7.25 -12.12 -5.55
C GLY A 61 8.06 -11.10 -4.76
N HIS A 62 7.81 -9.80 -4.91
CA HIS A 62 8.50 -8.78 -4.12
C HIS A 62 7.88 -8.67 -2.73
N SER A 63 8.72 -8.57 -1.70
CA SER A 63 8.25 -8.14 -0.38
C SER A 63 7.92 -6.65 -0.43
N VAL A 64 6.76 -6.25 0.09
CA VAL A 64 6.28 -4.87 -0.01
C VAL A 64 5.86 -4.39 1.38
N ILE A 65 6.32 -3.20 1.76
CA ILE A 65 5.88 -2.50 2.98
C ILE A 65 5.32 -1.13 2.58
N GLY A 66 4.08 -0.87 2.97
CA GLY A 66 3.45 0.45 2.89
C GLY A 66 3.30 1.08 4.27
N VAL A 67 3.44 2.40 4.35
CA VAL A 67 3.08 3.17 5.54
C VAL A 67 2.01 4.17 5.16
N GLU A 68 0.93 4.20 5.93
CA GLU A 68 -0.23 5.04 5.68
C GLU A 68 -0.82 5.52 7.00
N LEU A 69 -1.23 6.79 7.05
CA LEU A 69 -1.84 7.37 8.25
C LEU A 69 -3.27 6.87 8.47
N SER A 70 -4.02 6.67 7.38
CA SER A 70 -5.43 6.29 7.41
C SER A 70 -5.63 4.79 7.55
N GLU A 71 -6.05 4.34 8.74
CA GLU A 71 -6.45 2.94 8.96
C GLU A 71 -7.62 2.51 8.04
N ILE A 72 -8.48 3.45 7.63
CA ILE A 72 -9.55 3.20 6.64
C ILE A 72 -8.94 2.76 5.30
N ALA A 73 -7.91 3.47 4.84
CA ALA A 73 -7.24 3.13 3.58
C ALA A 73 -6.58 1.75 3.65
N CYS A 74 -5.94 1.44 4.79
CA CYS A 74 -5.33 0.14 5.02
C CYS A 74 -6.36 -1.00 5.01
N LYS A 75 -7.55 -0.79 5.61
CA LYS A 75 -8.64 -1.78 5.58
C LYS A 75 -9.19 -1.95 4.17
N ASP A 76 -9.56 -0.84 3.52
CA ASP A 76 -10.08 -0.82 2.14
C ASP A 76 -9.12 -1.52 1.17
N PHE A 77 -7.80 -1.34 1.33
CA PHE A 77 -6.78 -1.97 0.49
C PHE A 77 -6.88 -3.51 0.41
N PHE A 78 -7.16 -4.18 1.54
CA PHE A 78 -7.34 -5.63 1.56
C PHE A 78 -8.77 -6.03 1.20
N GLU A 79 -9.78 -5.30 1.71
CA GLU A 79 -11.20 -5.58 1.44
C GLU A 79 -11.54 -5.49 -0.04
N GLU A 80 -11.04 -4.49 -0.76
CA GLU A 80 -11.28 -4.31 -2.19
C GLU A 80 -10.61 -5.38 -3.06
N ALA A 81 -9.49 -5.96 -2.59
CA ALA A 81 -8.86 -7.10 -3.23
C ALA A 81 -9.55 -8.44 -2.90
N GLY A 82 -10.47 -8.45 -1.92
CA GLY A 82 -11.06 -9.69 -1.40
C GLY A 82 -10.11 -10.52 -0.56
N GLU A 83 -8.99 -9.93 -0.13
CA GLU A 83 -7.93 -10.59 0.62
C GLU A 83 -8.05 -10.37 2.12
N LYS A 84 -7.47 -11.28 2.91
CA LYS A 84 -7.44 -11.17 4.37
C LYS A 84 -6.05 -10.81 4.85
N ALA A 85 -5.97 -9.80 5.70
CA ALA A 85 -4.77 -9.48 6.46
C ALA A 85 -4.86 -10.02 7.89
N MET A 86 -3.72 -10.47 8.42
CA MET A 86 -3.50 -10.63 9.85
C MET A 86 -3.22 -9.25 10.43
N VAL A 87 -4.00 -8.85 11.44
CA VAL A 87 -3.89 -7.53 12.07
C VAL A 87 -3.17 -7.66 13.40
N HIS A 88 -2.11 -6.88 13.58
CA HIS A 88 -1.35 -6.78 14.82
C HIS A 88 -1.41 -5.33 15.33
N PRO A 89 -2.27 -5.03 16.31
CA PRO A 89 -2.30 -3.74 16.97
C PRO A 89 -0.97 -3.47 17.69
N GLY A 90 -0.45 -2.25 17.56
CA GLY A 90 0.82 -1.86 18.15
C GLY A 90 1.00 -0.35 18.18
N GLU A 91 2.07 0.09 18.84
CA GLU A 91 2.53 1.48 18.90
C GLU A 91 3.97 1.53 18.35
N PRO A 92 4.30 2.44 17.43
CA PRO A 92 3.45 3.52 16.91
C PRO A 92 2.49 3.09 15.79
N PHE A 93 2.52 1.84 15.34
CA PHE A 93 1.73 1.38 14.19
C PHE A 93 0.88 0.15 14.50
N THR A 94 -0.33 0.13 13.95
CA THR A 94 -1.09 -1.10 13.74
C THR A 94 -0.69 -1.70 12.39
N THR A 95 -0.24 -2.96 12.37
CA THR A 95 0.22 -3.59 11.13
C THR A 95 -0.81 -4.56 10.57
N PHE A 96 -1.01 -4.50 9.26
CA PHE A 96 -1.84 -5.39 8.47
C PHE A 96 -0.92 -6.21 7.57
N LYS A 97 -0.92 -7.54 7.71
CA LYS A 97 0.01 -8.42 7.00
C LYS A 97 -0.71 -9.48 6.19
N HIS A 98 -0.32 -9.62 4.93
CA HIS A 98 -0.70 -10.69 4.02
C HIS A 98 0.56 -11.22 3.35
N ASP A 99 1.00 -12.43 3.70
CA ASP A 99 2.26 -13.02 3.22
C ASP A 99 3.47 -12.07 3.34
N ASN A 100 4.06 -11.63 2.22
CA ASN A 100 5.19 -10.69 2.17
C ASN A 100 4.76 -9.24 1.88
N LEU A 101 3.48 -8.93 1.96
CA LEU A 101 2.87 -7.61 1.83
C LEU A 101 2.37 -7.11 3.19
N GLU A 102 2.87 -5.95 3.62
CA GLU A 102 2.53 -5.34 4.90
C GLU A 102 2.11 -3.87 4.72
N LEU A 103 1.05 -3.46 5.41
CA LEU A 103 0.67 -2.06 5.59
C LEU A 103 0.77 -1.69 7.07
N TRP A 104 1.47 -0.60 7.37
CA TRP A 104 1.64 -0.09 8.72
C TRP A 104 0.83 1.19 8.85
N ALA A 105 -0.22 1.13 9.69
CA ALA A 105 -1.14 2.23 9.94
C ALA A 105 -0.73 3.03 11.17
N GLY A 106 -0.44 4.32 11.02
CA GLY A 106 -0.10 5.25 12.12
C GLY A 106 0.72 6.46 11.72
#